data_AF-A0A660SMN0-F1
#
_entry.id   AF-A0A660SMN0-F1
#
_cell.length_a   1.000
_cell.length_b   1.000
_cell.length_c   1.000
_cell.angle_alpha   90.00
_cell.angle_beta   90.00
_cell.angle_gamma   90.00
#
_symmetry.space_group_name_H-M   'P 1'
#
loop_
_entity.id
_entity.type
_entity.pdbx_description
1 polymer ?
#
loop_
_entity_poly.entity_id
_entity_poly.type
_entity_poly.pdbx_seq_one_letter_code
_entity_poly.pdbx_strand_id
1 'polypeptide(L)'
;MIITFTLDGNSRTIDVKPGLNAVKLLKNLNIDSVRNSDDGHGFAGSDTILLDGRIIGANLLIAAQLDGRDVKTVNSLRKGRKLSVVQQALIDAGCVQSGYNTPAAALMIVDLIERIPAPSRADVQDALSGLFNRATGYEQFFEAVRIAVAKTHDTEYAMPQVPEFGGNARYIGKRVTKVDALRLVAGEKAFVEDRVESGACIMKVLRSPHAHANIKRIDTAAAEALDGVVAVFTHANVPRKPYSQAGQGFPEPSPYDRVLIDNKVRHHGDRVAAVVAEDEETAIAALDLIEVDYEVLPHIMDWDEAKAEGAPLIHDGPI
;
A
#
# COMPACT_ATOMS: atom_id res chain seq x y z
N MET A 1 -17.41 15.14 16.98
CA MET A 1 -17.84 16.41 16.37
C MET A 1 -18.62 16.08 15.12
N ILE A 2 -19.76 16.72 14.90
CA ILE A 2 -20.57 16.48 13.71
C ILE A 2 -20.02 17.30 12.55
N ILE A 3 -19.73 16.66 11.44
CA ILE A 3 -19.35 17.31 10.17
C ILE A 3 -20.37 16.95 9.08
N THR A 4 -20.57 17.86 8.13
CA THR A 4 -21.42 17.65 6.95
C THR A 4 -20.67 18.02 5.68
N PHE A 5 -20.54 17.10 4.74
CA PHE A 5 -19.82 17.32 3.47
C PHE A 5 -20.46 16.55 2.32
N THR A 6 -20.08 16.88 1.08
CA THR A 6 -20.54 16.17 -0.11
C THR A 6 -19.48 15.18 -0.53
N LEU A 7 -19.84 13.89 -0.63
CA LEU A 7 -18.96 12.81 -1.07
C LEU A 7 -19.51 12.18 -2.35
N ASP A 8 -18.75 12.28 -3.44
CA ASP A 8 -19.14 11.77 -4.76
C ASP A 8 -20.56 12.21 -5.15
N GLY A 9 -20.89 13.48 -4.89
CA GLY A 9 -22.19 14.10 -5.17
C GLY A 9 -23.30 13.82 -4.14
N ASN A 10 -23.03 13.08 -3.07
CA ASN A 10 -24.00 12.75 -2.03
C ASN A 10 -23.65 13.43 -0.71
N SER A 11 -24.58 14.19 -0.12
CA SER A 11 -24.38 14.79 1.20
C SER A 11 -24.30 13.72 2.30
N ARG A 12 -23.36 13.90 3.23
CA ARG A 12 -23.10 13.02 4.37
C ARG A 12 -22.98 13.87 5.63
N THR A 13 -23.65 13.45 6.70
CA THR A 13 -23.50 14.03 8.04
C THR A 13 -23.07 12.93 9.01
N ILE A 14 -21.91 13.09 9.64
CA ILE A 14 -21.26 12.03 10.43
C ILE A 14 -20.65 12.64 11.70
N ASP A 15 -20.74 11.92 12.82
CA ASP A 15 -20.00 12.25 14.03
C ASP A 15 -18.60 11.63 13.99
N VAL A 16 -17.57 12.47 14.06
CA VAL A 16 -16.15 12.06 13.96
C VAL A 16 -15.38 12.40 15.23
N LYS A 17 -14.46 11.51 15.61
CA LYS A 17 -13.50 11.80 16.70
C LYS A 17 -12.56 12.94 16.27
N PRO A 18 -12.20 13.86 17.18
CA PRO A 18 -11.13 14.83 16.92
C PRO A 18 -9.85 14.12 16.48
N GLY A 19 -9.17 14.65 15.47
CA GLY A 19 -7.92 14.08 14.95
C GLY A 19 -8.07 12.87 14.02
N LEU A 20 -9.29 12.36 13.78
CA LEU A 20 -9.50 11.27 12.84
C LEU A 20 -8.96 11.65 11.45
N ASN A 21 -8.06 10.85 10.89
CA ASN A 21 -7.50 11.07 9.55
C ASN A 21 -8.58 10.93 8.46
N ALA A 22 -8.51 11.74 7.40
CA ALA A 22 -9.51 11.72 6.32
C ALA A 22 -9.53 10.40 5.54
N VAL A 23 -8.39 9.73 5.31
CA VAL A 23 -8.37 8.38 4.69
C VAL A 23 -9.07 7.37 5.58
N LYS A 24 -8.84 7.41 6.90
CA LYS A 24 -9.55 6.53 7.86
C LYS A 24 -11.05 6.78 7.83
N LEU A 25 -11.48 8.04 7.78
CA LEU A 25 -12.91 8.39 7.62
C LEU A 25 -13.47 7.84 6.30
N LEU A 26 -12.79 8.05 5.17
CA LEU A 26 -13.24 7.57 3.87
C LEU A 26 -13.36 6.03 3.83
N LYS A 27 -12.40 5.31 4.43
CA LYS A 27 -12.48 3.85 4.59
C LYS A 27 -13.69 3.42 5.44
N ASN A 28 -13.98 4.12 6.55
CA ASN A 28 -15.17 3.86 7.37
C ASN A 28 -16.49 4.06 6.59
N LEU A 29 -16.45 4.87 5.52
CA LEU A 29 -17.58 5.09 4.61
C LEU A 29 -17.58 4.14 3.41
N ASN A 30 -16.77 3.08 3.44
CA ASN A 30 -16.58 2.12 2.36
C ASN A 30 -16.00 2.73 1.07
N ILE A 31 -15.19 3.78 1.20
CA ILE A 31 -14.38 4.32 0.11
C ILE A 31 -12.99 3.68 0.21
N ASP A 32 -12.88 2.45 -0.28
CA ASP A 32 -11.63 1.68 -0.25
C ASP A 32 -10.60 2.16 -1.28
N SER A 33 -11.04 2.94 -2.27
CA SER A 33 -10.22 3.39 -3.39
C SER A 33 -9.15 4.42 -3.02
N VAL A 34 -9.30 5.09 -1.87
CA VAL A 34 -8.34 6.08 -1.36
C VAL A 34 -7.37 5.35 -0.44
N ARG A 35 -6.14 5.20 -0.92
CA ARG A 35 -5.17 4.26 -0.36
C ARG A 35 -4.20 4.93 0.58
N ASN A 36 -3.48 4.13 1.38
CA ASN A 36 -2.36 4.62 2.17
C ASN A 36 -1.14 3.72 1.88
N SER A 37 -0.21 4.21 1.06
CA SER A 37 0.99 3.46 0.64
C SER A 37 2.30 3.98 1.23
N ASP A 38 2.24 5.03 2.04
CA ASP A 38 3.41 5.74 2.55
C ASP A 38 3.30 6.08 4.03
N ASP A 39 2.46 5.34 4.76
CA ASP A 39 2.23 5.51 6.20
C ASP A 39 1.89 6.95 6.61
N GLY A 40 1.27 7.71 5.70
CA GLY A 40 0.86 9.10 5.94
C GLY A 40 1.96 10.14 5.70
N HIS A 41 3.10 9.76 5.13
CA HIS A 41 4.18 10.71 4.79
C HIS A 41 3.85 11.63 3.60
N GLY A 42 2.89 11.26 2.74
CA GLY A 42 2.38 12.12 1.67
C GLY A 42 3.30 12.26 0.45
N PHE A 43 4.15 11.27 0.16
CA PHE A 43 5.02 11.26 -1.02
C PHE A 43 4.53 10.34 -2.14
N ALA A 44 3.57 9.43 -1.87
CA ALA A 44 3.16 8.43 -2.84
C ALA A 44 1.92 8.82 -3.67
N GLY A 45 1.03 9.65 -3.13
CA GLY A 45 -0.15 10.18 -3.81
C GLY A 45 -1.28 9.17 -4.09
N SER A 46 -1.21 7.97 -3.54
CA SER A 46 -2.24 6.92 -3.69
C SER A 46 -3.54 7.26 -2.95
N ASP A 47 -3.48 8.22 -2.04
CA ASP A 47 -4.54 8.81 -1.24
C ASP A 47 -5.19 10.03 -1.92
N THR A 48 -4.94 10.26 -3.21
CA THR A 48 -5.45 11.43 -3.93
C THR A 48 -6.99 11.47 -3.94
N ILE A 49 -7.52 12.63 -3.56
CA ILE A 49 -8.91 13.05 -3.73
C ILE A 49 -8.96 14.41 -4.45
N LEU A 50 -10.14 14.77 -4.97
CA LEU A 50 -10.47 16.14 -5.33
C LEU A 50 -11.24 16.77 -4.17
N LEU A 51 -10.68 17.80 -3.55
CA LEU A 51 -11.33 18.62 -2.52
C LEU A 51 -11.63 20.00 -3.10
N ASP A 52 -12.91 20.35 -3.24
CA ASP A 52 -13.38 21.57 -3.90
C ASP A 52 -12.73 21.80 -5.28
N GLY A 53 -12.58 20.73 -6.05
CA GLY A 53 -11.95 20.76 -7.37
C GLY A 53 -10.43 20.88 -7.37
N ARG A 54 -9.74 20.61 -6.25
CA ARG A 54 -8.28 20.60 -6.17
C ARG A 54 -7.76 19.22 -5.78
N ILE A 55 -6.68 18.78 -6.42
CA ILE A 55 -5.98 17.54 -6.08
C ILE A 55 -5.30 17.70 -4.72
N ILE A 56 -5.64 16.83 -3.77
CA ILE A 56 -5.06 16.80 -2.42
C ILE A 56 -4.86 15.34 -1.98
N GLY A 57 -3.75 15.07 -1.29
CA GLY A 57 -3.55 13.80 -0.58
C GLY A 57 -4.38 13.77 0.71
N ALA A 58 -5.35 12.86 0.78
CA ALA A 58 -6.25 12.75 1.93
C ALA A 58 -5.53 12.38 3.25
N ASN A 59 -4.38 11.72 3.21
CA ASN A 59 -3.61 11.39 4.42
C ASN A 59 -3.12 12.63 5.16
N LEU A 60 -2.96 13.77 4.46
CA LEU A 60 -2.51 15.02 5.04
C LEU A 60 -3.63 15.83 5.69
N LEU A 61 -4.86 15.31 5.70
CA LEU A 61 -6.04 15.96 6.24
C LEU A 61 -6.58 15.22 7.46
N ILE A 62 -7.09 15.98 8.42
CA ILE A 62 -8.03 15.46 9.42
C ILE A 62 -9.46 15.58 8.88
N ALA A 63 -10.33 14.66 9.29
CA ALA A 63 -11.74 14.57 8.92
C ALA A 63 -12.50 15.90 9.10
N ALA A 64 -12.16 16.65 10.16
CA ALA A 64 -12.76 17.96 10.45
C ALA A 64 -12.57 18.98 9.29
N GLN A 65 -11.51 18.87 8.50
CA GLN A 65 -11.25 19.76 7.38
C GLN A 65 -12.15 19.50 6.16
N LEU A 66 -12.89 18.38 6.16
CA LEU A 66 -13.86 18.08 5.12
C LEU A 66 -15.21 18.78 5.34
N ASP A 67 -15.45 19.33 6.53
CA ASP A 67 -16.73 19.97 6.87
C ASP A 67 -17.07 21.11 5.88
N GLY A 68 -18.27 21.06 5.32
CA GLY A 68 -18.79 21.96 4.31
C GLY A 68 -18.16 21.83 2.91
N ARG A 69 -17.30 20.84 2.65
CA ARG A 69 -16.55 20.71 1.39
C ARG A 69 -17.16 19.71 0.40
N ASP A 70 -16.77 19.83 -0.87
CA ASP A 70 -17.01 18.81 -1.91
C ASP A 70 -15.81 17.89 -2.04
N VAL A 71 -16.02 16.60 -1.85
CA VAL A 71 -15.02 15.54 -1.93
C VAL A 71 -15.39 14.60 -3.06
N LYS A 72 -14.52 14.47 -4.06
CA LYS A 72 -14.65 13.46 -5.12
C LYS A 72 -13.51 12.46 -5.07
N THR A 73 -13.88 11.20 -5.19
CA THR A 73 -12.99 10.05 -5.24
C THR A 73 -13.11 9.40 -6.62
N VAL A 74 -12.34 8.34 -6.89
CA VAL A 74 -12.44 7.61 -8.17
C VAL A 74 -13.85 7.06 -8.41
N ASN A 75 -14.63 6.84 -7.34
CA ASN A 75 -15.98 6.33 -7.44
C ASN A 75 -16.90 7.27 -8.21
N SER A 76 -16.64 8.59 -8.16
CA SER A 76 -17.38 9.58 -8.95
C SER A 76 -17.18 9.45 -10.47
N LEU A 77 -16.11 8.80 -10.93
CA LEU A 77 -15.76 8.75 -12.34
C LEU A 77 -16.64 7.77 -13.14
N ARG A 78 -17.24 6.77 -12.48
CA ARG A 78 -18.02 5.73 -13.16
C ARG A 78 -19.53 5.89 -12.94
N LYS A 79 -20.31 5.48 -13.93
CA LYS A 79 -21.78 5.38 -13.82
C LYS A 79 -22.18 3.90 -13.82
N GLY A 80 -22.48 3.37 -12.63
CA GLY A 80 -22.72 1.94 -12.45
C GLY A 80 -21.49 1.12 -12.89
N ARG A 81 -21.67 0.23 -13.88
CA ARG A 81 -20.57 -0.58 -14.45
C ARG A 81 -19.81 0.11 -15.59
N LYS A 82 -20.25 1.30 -16.02
CA LYS A 82 -19.63 2.03 -17.13
C LYS A 82 -18.48 2.89 -16.61
N LEU A 83 -17.26 2.54 -16.99
CA LEU A 83 -16.05 3.32 -16.71
C LEU A 83 -16.07 4.68 -17.42
N SER A 84 -15.34 5.65 -16.86
CA SER A 84 -15.04 6.90 -17.55
C SER A 84 -14.12 6.67 -18.75
N VAL A 85 -14.06 7.66 -19.64
CA VAL A 85 -13.13 7.65 -20.79
C VAL A 85 -11.68 7.51 -20.31
N VAL A 86 -11.31 8.22 -19.23
CA VAL A 86 -9.96 8.15 -18.64
C VAL A 86 -9.67 6.78 -18.05
N GLN A 87 -10.63 6.19 -17.31
CA GLN A 87 -10.46 4.85 -16.74
C GLN A 87 -10.28 3.81 -17.86
N GLN A 88 -11.07 3.88 -18.93
CA GLN A 88 -10.89 2.99 -20.08
C GLN A 88 -9.55 3.23 -20.78
N ALA A 89 -9.11 4.49 -20.92
CA ALA A 89 -7.83 4.83 -21.53
C ALA A 89 -6.63 4.28 -20.74
N LEU A 90 -6.70 4.28 -19.41
CA LEU A 90 -5.68 3.67 -18.54
C LEU A 90 -5.57 2.15 -18.75
N ILE A 91 -6.70 1.46 -18.95
CA ILE A 91 -6.72 0.04 -19.32
C ILE A 91 -6.10 -0.13 -20.71
N ASP A 92 -6.54 0.69 -21.66
CA ASP A 92 -6.14 0.60 -23.05
C ASP A 92 -4.62 0.83 -23.22
N ALA A 93 -4.05 1.77 -22.48
CA ALA A 93 -2.61 2.06 -22.49
C ALA A 93 -1.76 1.04 -21.71
N GLY A 94 -2.37 0.09 -21.00
CA GLY A 94 -1.64 -0.87 -20.16
C GLY A 94 -1.10 -0.27 -18.85
N CYS A 95 -1.68 0.82 -18.36
CA CYS A 95 -1.30 1.42 -17.08
C CYS A 95 -1.69 0.55 -15.87
N VAL A 96 -2.67 -0.35 -16.03
CA VAL A 96 -3.23 -1.15 -14.94
C VAL A 96 -2.42 -2.43 -14.73
N GLN A 97 -1.30 -2.29 -14.01
CA GLN A 97 -0.46 -3.42 -13.58
C GLN A 97 -0.86 -3.96 -12.20
N SER A 98 -0.14 -3.61 -11.12
CA SER A 98 -0.58 -3.92 -9.75
C SER A 98 -1.89 -3.23 -9.40
N GLY A 99 -2.13 -2.05 -9.96
CA GLY A 99 -3.39 -1.32 -9.87
C GLY A 99 -3.57 -0.46 -8.62
N TYR A 100 -2.64 -0.50 -7.66
CA TYR A 100 -2.81 0.17 -6.35
C TYR A 100 -2.98 1.69 -6.50
N ASN A 101 -2.21 2.31 -7.41
CA ASN A 101 -2.19 3.76 -7.65
C ASN A 101 -3.04 4.18 -8.86
N THR A 102 -3.66 3.23 -9.55
CA THR A 102 -4.44 3.49 -10.77
C THR A 102 -5.67 4.37 -10.49
N PRO A 103 -6.43 4.19 -9.38
CA PRO A 103 -7.53 5.08 -9.02
C PRO A 103 -7.11 6.56 -8.89
N ALA A 104 -6.01 6.83 -8.19
CA ALA A 104 -5.46 8.17 -8.03
C ALA A 104 -5.04 8.77 -9.38
N ALA A 105 -4.32 7.98 -10.21
CA ALA A 105 -3.96 8.41 -11.57
C ALA A 105 -5.19 8.80 -12.41
N ALA A 106 -6.29 8.04 -12.31
CA ALA A 106 -7.52 8.35 -13.04
C ALA A 106 -8.10 9.70 -12.63
N LEU A 107 -8.15 10.01 -11.33
CA LEU A 107 -8.61 11.32 -10.83
C LEU A 107 -7.72 12.46 -11.31
N MET A 108 -6.39 12.30 -11.20
CA MET A 108 -5.41 13.32 -11.58
C MET A 108 -5.47 13.62 -13.08
N ILE A 109 -5.67 12.59 -13.91
CA ILE A 109 -5.79 12.75 -15.36
C ILE A 109 -7.13 13.40 -15.74
N VAL A 110 -8.22 13.07 -15.05
CA VAL A 110 -9.51 13.75 -15.26
C VAL A 110 -9.38 15.25 -14.96
N ASP A 111 -8.81 15.60 -13.80
CA ASP A 111 -8.55 16.99 -13.43
C ASP A 111 -7.66 17.71 -14.48
N LEU A 112 -6.59 17.06 -14.94
CA LEU A 112 -5.72 17.61 -15.97
C LEU A 112 -6.48 17.92 -17.26
N ILE A 113 -7.26 16.97 -17.79
CA ILE A 113 -7.97 17.13 -19.07
C ILE A 113 -9.08 18.17 -18.96
N GLU A 114 -9.75 18.26 -17.80
CA GLU A 114 -10.77 19.30 -17.55
C GLU A 114 -10.15 20.71 -17.53
N ARG A 115 -8.94 20.88 -16.99
CA ARG A 115 -8.22 22.16 -16.98
C ARG A 115 -7.53 22.48 -18.31
N ILE A 116 -6.99 21.48 -18.98
CA ILE A 116 -6.19 21.60 -20.20
C ILE A 116 -6.68 20.55 -21.21
N PRO A 117 -7.62 20.91 -22.13
CA PRO A 117 -8.22 19.95 -23.06
C PRO A 117 -7.25 19.26 -24.04
N ALA A 118 -6.08 19.85 -24.26
CA ALA A 118 -5.01 19.29 -25.10
C ALA A 118 -3.65 19.41 -24.37
N PRO A 119 -3.43 18.62 -23.30
CA PRO A 119 -2.25 18.73 -22.45
C PRO A 119 -1.00 18.27 -23.19
N SER A 120 0.10 19.00 -23.00
CA SER A 120 1.43 18.59 -23.44
C SER A 120 1.99 17.48 -22.54
N ARG A 121 3.10 16.86 -22.95
CA ARG A 121 3.82 15.92 -22.07
C ARG A 121 4.30 16.59 -20.78
N ALA A 122 4.68 17.87 -20.82
CA ALA A 122 5.09 18.59 -19.61
C ALA A 122 3.91 18.74 -18.64
N ASP A 123 2.71 19.04 -19.14
CA ASP A 123 1.49 19.14 -18.32
C ASP A 123 1.13 17.80 -17.69
N VAL A 124 1.28 16.69 -18.43
CA VAL A 124 1.04 15.33 -17.89
C VAL A 124 2.07 14.98 -16.80
N GLN A 125 3.34 15.31 -17.02
CA GLN A 125 4.39 15.07 -16.03
C GLN A 125 4.16 15.88 -14.75
N ASP A 126 3.82 17.16 -14.88
CA ASP A 126 3.49 18.03 -13.75
C ASP A 126 2.28 17.50 -12.97
N ALA A 127 1.19 17.20 -13.68
CA ALA A 127 -0.04 16.69 -13.08
C ALA A 127 0.18 15.39 -12.29
N LEU A 128 1.06 14.50 -12.76
CA LEU A 128 1.36 13.21 -12.14
C LEU A 128 2.56 13.24 -11.18
N SER A 129 3.18 14.41 -10.97
CA SER A 129 4.42 14.53 -10.17
C SER A 129 4.27 14.08 -8.71
N GLY A 130 3.05 14.19 -8.16
CA GLY A 130 2.71 13.71 -6.82
C GLY A 130 2.38 12.21 -6.73
N LEU A 131 2.39 11.48 -7.85
CA LEU A 131 2.02 10.06 -7.88
C LEU A 131 3.25 9.17 -8.08
N PHE A 132 3.66 8.48 -7.02
CA PHE A 132 4.74 7.49 -7.12
C PHE A 132 4.23 6.18 -7.71
N ASN A 133 4.67 5.80 -8.92
CA ASN A 133 4.31 4.52 -9.55
C ASN A 133 5.53 3.63 -9.79
N ARG A 134 5.52 2.43 -9.20
CA ARG A 134 6.63 1.47 -9.28
C ARG A 134 6.46 0.37 -10.35
N ALA A 135 5.33 0.36 -11.07
CA ALA A 135 4.98 -0.72 -11.98
C ALA A 135 5.14 -0.34 -13.46
N THR A 136 4.69 0.86 -13.86
CA THR A 136 4.56 1.23 -15.28
C THR A 136 5.83 1.81 -15.89
N GLY A 137 6.62 2.56 -15.10
CA GLY A 137 7.72 3.38 -15.64
C GLY A 137 7.24 4.69 -16.30
N TYR A 138 5.99 5.08 -16.03
CA TYR A 138 5.33 6.33 -16.43
C TYR A 138 4.97 6.53 -17.90
N GLU A 139 5.69 5.92 -18.86
CA GLU A 139 5.47 6.20 -20.29
C GLU A 139 4.03 5.94 -20.75
N GLN A 140 3.40 4.89 -20.23
CA GLN A 140 2.03 4.50 -20.58
C GLN A 140 0.99 5.56 -20.16
N PHE A 141 1.28 6.42 -19.16
CA PHE A 141 0.34 7.47 -18.77
C PHE A 141 0.22 8.56 -19.83
N PHE A 142 1.30 8.90 -20.55
CA PHE A 142 1.20 9.83 -21.68
C PHE A 142 0.30 9.28 -22.77
N GLU A 143 0.41 7.98 -23.04
CA GLU A 143 -0.47 7.29 -24.00
C GLU A 143 -1.92 7.25 -23.50
N ALA A 144 -2.15 6.98 -22.21
CA ALA A 144 -3.49 7.03 -21.61
C ALA A 144 -4.14 8.41 -21.76
N VAL A 145 -3.40 9.49 -21.50
CA VAL A 145 -3.89 10.86 -21.69
C VAL A 145 -4.20 11.12 -23.15
N ARG A 146 -3.31 10.74 -24.07
CA ARG A 146 -3.52 10.87 -25.52
C ARG A 146 -4.80 10.16 -25.98
N ILE A 147 -5.01 8.93 -25.54
CA ILE A 147 -6.21 8.14 -25.83
C ILE A 147 -7.46 8.80 -25.25
N ALA A 148 -7.39 9.27 -23.99
CA ALA A 148 -8.52 9.91 -23.33
C ALA A 148 -8.95 11.20 -24.04
N VAL A 149 -7.99 12.06 -24.41
CA VAL A 149 -8.25 13.28 -25.17
C VAL A 149 -8.85 12.96 -26.54
N ALA A 150 -8.29 11.99 -27.27
CA ALA A 150 -8.83 11.57 -28.57
C ALA A 150 -10.29 11.08 -28.45
N LYS A 151 -10.57 10.21 -27.47
CA LYS A 151 -11.92 9.67 -27.20
C LYS A 151 -12.93 10.71 -26.72
N THR A 152 -12.45 11.84 -26.18
CA THR A 152 -13.31 12.95 -25.76
C THR A 152 -13.78 13.78 -26.97
N HIS A 153 -12.95 13.89 -28.01
CA HIS A 153 -13.27 14.59 -29.25
C HIS A 153 -14.00 13.70 -30.26
N ASP A 154 -13.66 12.41 -30.29
CA ASP A 154 -14.24 11.41 -31.18
C ASP A 154 -14.60 10.15 -30.38
N THR A 155 -15.89 9.95 -30.13
CA THR A 155 -16.38 8.79 -29.37
C THR A 155 -16.17 7.47 -30.11
N GLU A 156 -15.95 7.50 -31.43
CA GLU A 156 -15.67 6.35 -32.26
C GLU A 156 -14.16 6.13 -32.47
N TYR A 157 -13.30 6.87 -31.75
CA TYR A 157 -11.86 6.77 -31.86
C TYR A 157 -11.38 5.31 -31.73
N ALA A 158 -10.86 4.80 -32.84
CA ALA A 158 -10.25 3.49 -32.91
C ALA A 158 -8.81 3.54 -32.39
N MET A 159 -8.47 2.60 -31.51
CA MET A 159 -7.11 2.44 -31.02
C MET A 159 -6.14 2.15 -32.17
N PRO A 160 -4.90 2.67 -32.12
CA PRO A 160 -3.88 2.34 -33.11
C PRO A 160 -3.66 0.82 -33.18
N GLN A 161 -3.49 0.30 -34.39
CA GLN A 161 -3.12 -1.11 -34.58
C GLN A 161 -1.70 -1.31 -34.05
N VAL A 162 -1.54 -2.25 -33.14
CA VAL A 162 -0.23 -2.69 -32.64
C VAL A 162 0.16 -3.97 -33.35
N PRO A 163 1.46 -4.19 -33.63
CA PRO A 163 1.92 -5.43 -34.23
C PRO A 163 1.49 -6.63 -33.39
N GLU A 164 0.85 -7.60 -34.02
CA GLU A 164 0.49 -8.86 -33.39
C GLU A 164 1.53 -9.93 -33.74
N PHE A 165 1.81 -10.80 -32.77
CA PHE A 165 2.69 -11.95 -32.93
C PHE A 165 1.91 -13.24 -32.61
N GLY A 166 2.51 -14.42 -32.81
CA GLY A 166 1.86 -15.69 -32.44
C GLY A 166 0.85 -16.24 -33.46
N GLY A 167 0.82 -15.70 -34.69
CA GLY A 167 0.03 -16.23 -35.81
C GLY A 167 -1.47 -16.25 -35.51
N ASN A 168 -2.07 -17.45 -35.60
CA ASN A 168 -3.50 -17.69 -35.40
C ASN A 168 -3.89 -17.93 -33.93
N ALA A 169 -2.95 -17.78 -32.99
CA ALA A 169 -3.26 -17.92 -31.58
C ALA A 169 -4.27 -16.84 -31.13
N ARG A 170 -5.28 -17.24 -30.35
CA ARG A 170 -6.35 -16.34 -29.89
C ARG A 170 -5.85 -15.23 -28.96
N TYR A 171 -4.81 -15.49 -28.17
CA TYR A 171 -4.33 -14.59 -27.11
C TYR A 171 -2.82 -14.34 -27.14
N ILE A 172 -2.02 -15.31 -27.59
CA ILE A 172 -0.57 -15.22 -27.56
C ILE A 172 -0.12 -14.17 -28.60
N GLY A 173 0.63 -13.17 -28.16
CA GLY A 173 1.10 -12.07 -29.01
C GLY A 173 0.01 -11.10 -29.45
N LYS A 174 -1.17 -11.14 -28.81
CA LYS A 174 -2.31 -10.26 -29.08
C LYS A 174 -2.50 -9.27 -27.94
N ARG A 175 -3.02 -8.08 -28.25
CA ARG A 175 -3.42 -7.11 -27.23
C ARG A 175 -4.71 -7.60 -26.55
N VAL A 176 -4.61 -7.89 -25.26
CA VAL A 176 -5.74 -8.39 -24.47
C VAL A 176 -5.91 -7.55 -23.22
N THR A 177 -7.16 -7.31 -22.83
CA THR A 177 -7.47 -6.63 -21.57
C THR A 177 -7.11 -7.55 -20.41
N LYS A 178 -6.33 -7.04 -19.45
CA LYS A 178 -6.00 -7.77 -18.22
C LYS A 178 -7.29 -8.06 -17.44
N VAL A 179 -7.44 -9.30 -16.96
CA VAL A 179 -8.69 -9.83 -16.39
C VAL A 179 -9.28 -9.01 -15.23
N ASP A 180 -8.42 -8.41 -14.41
CA ASP A 180 -8.78 -7.64 -13.23
C ASP A 180 -8.70 -6.11 -13.46
N ALA A 181 -8.40 -5.66 -14.69
CA ALA A 181 -8.14 -4.25 -14.97
C ALA A 181 -9.34 -3.35 -14.64
N LEU A 182 -10.55 -3.80 -14.96
CA LEU A 182 -11.80 -3.10 -14.67
C LEU A 182 -11.98 -2.85 -13.17
N ARG A 183 -11.72 -3.87 -12.35
CA ARG A 183 -11.82 -3.82 -10.88
C ARG A 183 -10.81 -2.84 -10.30
N LEU A 184 -9.56 -2.95 -10.75
CA LEU A 184 -8.44 -2.15 -10.24
C LEU A 184 -8.57 -0.66 -10.61
N VAL A 185 -8.89 -0.33 -11.87
CA VAL A 185 -9.04 1.07 -12.30
C VAL A 185 -10.25 1.76 -11.65
N ALA A 186 -11.28 0.99 -11.32
CA ALA A 186 -12.47 1.48 -10.65
C ALA A 186 -12.28 1.67 -9.14
N GLY A 187 -11.12 1.28 -8.58
CA GLY A 187 -10.86 1.33 -7.15
C GLY A 187 -11.71 0.35 -6.34
N GLU A 188 -12.24 -0.70 -6.96
CA GLU A 188 -12.95 -1.75 -6.24
C GLU A 188 -11.99 -2.54 -5.35
N LYS A 189 -12.51 -3.05 -4.23
CA LYS A 189 -11.80 -3.90 -3.28
C LYS A 189 -10.97 -4.95 -4.01
N ALA A 190 -9.65 -4.96 -3.94
CA ALA A 190 -8.79 -5.93 -4.63
C ALA A 190 -7.57 -6.36 -3.79
N PHE A 191 -7.21 -5.58 -2.77
CA PHE A 191 -6.04 -5.76 -1.94
C PHE A 191 -6.38 -6.40 -0.60
N VAL A 192 -5.35 -6.78 0.16
CA VAL A 192 -5.52 -7.44 1.48
C VAL A 192 -6.27 -6.52 2.44
N GLU A 193 -5.90 -5.24 2.47
CA GLU A 193 -6.54 -4.22 3.34
C GLU A 193 -8.05 -4.06 3.08
N ASP A 194 -8.52 -4.39 1.88
CA ASP A 194 -9.94 -4.29 1.52
C ASP A 194 -10.81 -5.41 2.10
N ARG A 195 -10.13 -6.47 2.57
CA ARG A 195 -10.75 -7.70 3.06
C ARG A 195 -10.67 -7.83 4.58
N VAL A 196 -10.24 -6.77 5.26
CA VAL A 196 -10.21 -6.70 6.71
C VAL A 196 -11.61 -6.32 7.19
N GLU A 197 -12.19 -7.15 8.07
CA GLU A 197 -13.50 -6.90 8.65
C GLU A 197 -13.44 -5.78 9.69
N SER A 198 -14.56 -5.07 9.87
CA SER A 198 -14.68 -4.09 10.94
C SER A 198 -14.56 -4.78 12.30
N GLY A 199 -13.78 -4.20 13.21
CA GLY A 199 -13.52 -4.76 14.54
C GLY A 199 -12.43 -5.83 14.58
N ALA A 200 -11.73 -6.10 13.47
CA ALA A 200 -10.54 -6.94 13.49
C ALA A 200 -9.44 -6.30 14.36
N CYS A 201 -8.80 -7.10 15.22
CA CYS A 201 -7.66 -6.65 16.01
C CYS A 201 -6.48 -6.25 15.12
N ILE A 202 -5.69 -5.31 15.60
CA ILE A 202 -4.47 -4.83 14.95
C ILE A 202 -3.27 -5.53 15.56
N MET A 203 -2.41 -6.09 14.71
CA MET A 203 -1.11 -6.62 15.12
C MET A 203 0.01 -5.66 14.72
N LYS A 204 0.87 -5.29 15.66
CA LYS A 204 2.13 -4.56 15.41
C LYS A 204 3.32 -5.37 15.93
N VAL A 205 4.47 -5.21 15.30
CA VAL A 205 5.68 -6.01 15.58
C VAL A 205 6.76 -5.08 16.11
N LEU A 206 7.27 -5.37 17.31
CA LEU A 206 8.49 -4.78 17.81
C LEU A 206 9.66 -5.34 17.01
N ARG A 207 10.44 -4.43 16.42
CA ARG A 207 11.55 -4.77 15.54
C ARG A 207 12.89 -4.50 16.22
N SER A 208 13.87 -5.36 15.95
CA SER A 208 15.23 -5.22 16.45
C SER A 208 15.87 -3.91 15.99
N PRO A 209 16.44 -3.10 16.89
CA PRO A 209 17.29 -1.97 16.53
C PRO A 209 18.74 -2.41 16.20
N HIS A 210 19.08 -3.68 16.36
CA HIS A 210 20.44 -4.21 16.20
C HIS A 210 20.59 -5.10 14.96
N ALA A 211 21.74 -5.01 14.30
CA ALA A 211 22.11 -5.85 13.17
C ALA A 211 22.42 -7.29 13.56
N HIS A 212 22.92 -7.53 14.78
CA HIS A 212 23.12 -8.88 15.32
C HIS A 212 23.12 -8.81 16.84
N ALA A 213 22.25 -9.56 17.50
CA ALA A 213 22.20 -9.62 18.97
C ALA A 213 21.49 -10.88 19.46
N ASN A 214 21.78 -11.27 20.71
CA ASN A 214 20.92 -12.17 21.47
C ASN A 214 20.03 -11.37 22.40
N ILE A 215 18.76 -11.76 22.51
CA ILE A 215 17.84 -11.28 23.54
C ILE A 215 18.15 -12.04 24.83
N LYS A 216 18.64 -11.32 25.85
CA LYS A 216 18.95 -11.89 27.17
C LYS A 216 17.72 -11.91 28.07
N ARG A 217 16.90 -10.87 27.99
CA ARG A 217 15.62 -10.73 28.69
C ARG A 217 14.66 -9.94 27.83
N ILE A 218 13.38 -10.28 27.93
CA ILE A 218 12.27 -9.49 27.40
C ILE A 218 11.18 -9.43 28.48
N ASP A 219 10.71 -8.22 28.77
CA ASP A 219 9.62 -7.95 29.72
C ASP A 219 8.43 -7.35 28.99
N THR A 220 7.30 -8.05 29.05
CA THR A 220 6.04 -7.67 28.39
C THR A 220 4.95 -7.28 29.39
N ALA A 221 5.23 -7.30 30.69
CA ALA A 221 4.19 -7.18 31.72
C ALA A 221 3.41 -5.85 31.62
N ALA A 222 4.10 -4.74 31.34
CA ALA A 222 3.46 -3.44 31.17
C ALA A 222 2.60 -3.37 29.89
N ALA A 223 3.09 -3.97 28.80
CA ALA A 223 2.34 -4.04 27.54
C ALA A 223 1.09 -4.93 27.66
N GLU A 224 1.20 -6.08 28.32
CA GLU A 224 0.09 -7.00 28.56
C GLU A 224 -0.98 -6.42 29.48
N ALA A 225 -0.60 -5.52 30.40
CA ALA A 225 -1.51 -4.87 31.33
C ALA A 225 -2.22 -3.63 30.74
N LEU A 226 -1.85 -3.19 29.53
CA LEU A 226 -2.46 -2.03 28.88
C LEU A 226 -3.88 -2.38 28.39
N ASP A 227 -4.86 -1.55 28.77
CA ASP A 227 -6.25 -1.72 28.33
C ASP A 227 -6.35 -1.73 26.80
N GLY A 228 -7.14 -2.67 26.26
CA GLY A 228 -7.27 -2.91 24.82
C GLY A 228 -6.18 -3.80 24.19
N VAL A 229 -5.14 -4.22 24.93
CA VAL A 229 -4.20 -5.26 24.47
C VAL A 229 -4.84 -6.63 24.63
N VAL A 230 -4.84 -7.41 23.54
CA VAL A 230 -5.44 -8.75 23.48
C VAL A 230 -4.40 -9.84 23.72
N ALA A 231 -3.20 -9.69 23.16
CA ALA A 231 -2.11 -10.65 23.33
C ALA A 231 -0.74 -10.05 23.02
N VAL A 232 0.30 -10.56 23.68
CA VAL A 232 1.71 -10.27 23.35
C VAL A 232 2.45 -11.58 23.09
N PHE A 233 3.17 -11.65 21.97
CA PHE A 233 3.94 -12.82 21.55
C PHE A 233 5.43 -12.51 21.54
N THR A 234 6.23 -13.40 22.13
CA THR A 234 7.70 -13.33 22.15
C THR A 234 8.27 -14.71 21.82
N HIS A 235 9.60 -14.82 21.77
CA HIS A 235 10.27 -16.12 21.62
C HIS A 235 9.90 -17.13 22.72
N ALA A 236 9.38 -16.69 23.88
CA ALA A 236 9.06 -17.55 25.02
C ALA A 236 7.70 -18.27 24.89
N ASN A 237 6.77 -17.74 24.09
CA ASN A 237 5.39 -18.24 24.02
C ASN A 237 4.91 -18.60 22.59
N VAL A 238 5.83 -18.69 21.62
CA VAL A 238 5.53 -19.14 20.26
C VAL A 238 6.18 -20.50 19.94
N PRO A 239 5.63 -21.28 18.97
CA PRO A 239 6.25 -22.52 18.54
C PRO A 239 7.67 -22.33 18.01
N ARG A 240 8.61 -23.12 18.53
CA ARG A 240 10.03 -23.14 18.12
C ARG A 240 10.25 -24.13 16.97
N LYS A 241 9.49 -24.01 15.87
CA LYS A 241 9.64 -24.87 14.68
C LYS A 241 10.63 -24.23 13.69
N PRO A 242 11.79 -24.85 13.43
CA PRO A 242 12.77 -24.30 12.51
C PRO A 242 12.26 -24.28 11.05
N TYR A 243 12.62 -23.23 10.31
CA TYR A 243 12.38 -23.11 8.87
C TYR A 243 13.49 -22.28 8.20
N SER A 244 13.60 -22.41 6.87
CA SER A 244 14.47 -21.57 6.04
C SER A 244 13.68 -20.39 5.45
N GLN A 245 14.28 -19.20 5.42
CA GLN A 245 13.73 -18.02 4.76
C GLN A 245 14.14 -17.89 3.28
N ALA A 246 15.07 -18.73 2.79
CA ALA A 246 15.59 -18.59 1.43
C ALA A 246 14.54 -18.88 0.35
N GLY A 247 13.53 -19.69 0.68
CA GLY A 247 12.39 -19.96 -0.19
C GLY A 247 12.79 -20.65 -1.50
N GLN A 248 13.83 -21.49 -1.48
CA GLN A 248 14.29 -22.20 -2.66
C GLN A 248 13.48 -23.49 -2.91
N GLY A 249 13.56 -23.99 -4.14
CA GLY A 249 12.97 -25.28 -4.50
C GLY A 249 13.68 -26.43 -3.79
N PHE A 250 12.98 -27.55 -3.58
CA PHE A 250 13.58 -28.74 -2.99
C PHE A 250 14.63 -29.37 -3.92
N PRO A 251 15.82 -29.78 -3.42
CA PRO A 251 16.28 -29.67 -2.04
C PRO A 251 16.71 -28.24 -1.66
N GLU A 252 16.30 -27.76 -0.49
CA GLU A 252 16.63 -26.42 0.04
C GLU A 252 18.04 -26.45 0.65
N PRO A 253 19.03 -25.73 0.07
CA PRO A 253 20.42 -25.77 0.52
C PRO A 253 20.73 -24.80 1.69
N SER A 254 19.75 -24.01 2.14
CA SER A 254 19.94 -23.00 3.19
C SER A 254 19.58 -23.56 4.57
N PRO A 255 20.21 -23.06 5.65
CA PRO A 255 20.00 -23.61 6.98
C PRO A 255 18.58 -23.38 7.51
N TYR A 256 18.08 -24.36 8.27
CA TYR A 256 16.84 -24.29 9.04
C TYR A 256 17.11 -23.66 10.40
N ASP A 257 17.36 -22.35 10.41
CA ASP A 257 17.83 -21.63 11.59
C ASP A 257 16.89 -20.51 12.07
N ARG A 258 15.75 -20.34 11.39
CA ARG A 258 14.73 -19.36 11.79
C ARG A 258 13.55 -20.04 12.48
N VAL A 259 12.98 -19.33 13.45
CA VAL A 259 11.67 -19.61 14.02
C VAL A 259 10.78 -18.38 13.91
N LEU A 260 9.51 -18.50 14.31
CA LEU A 260 8.51 -17.43 14.15
C LEU A 260 8.96 -16.09 14.77
N ILE A 261 9.32 -16.13 16.05
CA ILE A 261 9.99 -15.05 16.80
C ILE A 261 11.16 -15.71 17.53
N ASP A 262 12.37 -15.23 17.25
CA ASP A 262 13.60 -15.85 17.74
C ASP A 262 14.21 -15.03 18.89
N ASN A 263 15.08 -15.66 19.68
CA ASN A 263 15.88 -14.97 20.69
C ASN A 263 17.25 -14.51 20.18
N LYS A 264 17.58 -14.81 18.90
CA LYS A 264 18.73 -14.26 18.17
C LYS A 264 18.22 -13.43 16.99
N VAL A 265 18.49 -12.13 17.02
CA VAL A 265 18.17 -11.21 15.93
C VAL A 265 19.36 -11.09 15.00
N ARG A 266 19.14 -11.17 13.69
CA ARG A 266 20.23 -11.30 12.69
C ARG A 266 20.29 -10.16 11.68
N HIS A 267 19.43 -9.14 11.82
CA HIS A 267 19.51 -7.89 11.08
C HIS A 267 18.67 -6.81 11.78
N HIS A 268 18.92 -5.54 11.45
CA HIS A 268 18.03 -4.45 11.84
C HIS A 268 16.64 -4.73 11.25
N GLY A 269 15.59 -4.60 12.07
CA GLY A 269 14.23 -4.89 11.65
C GLY A 269 13.73 -6.32 11.91
N ASP A 270 14.59 -7.23 12.41
CA ASP A 270 14.21 -8.62 12.75
C ASP A 270 13.13 -8.64 13.85
N ARG A 271 12.31 -9.70 13.91
CA ARG A 271 11.12 -9.76 14.79
C ARG A 271 11.52 -10.05 16.23
N VAL A 272 11.15 -9.16 17.16
CA VAL A 272 11.46 -9.29 18.60
C VAL A 272 10.24 -9.70 19.41
N ALA A 273 9.11 -9.03 19.16
CA ALA A 273 7.82 -9.32 19.77
C ALA A 273 6.69 -8.89 18.84
N ALA A 274 5.48 -9.41 19.06
CA ALA A 274 4.28 -8.95 18.38
C ALA A 274 3.18 -8.64 19.40
N VAL A 275 2.54 -7.48 19.27
CA VAL A 275 1.38 -7.09 20.07
C VAL A 275 0.14 -7.17 19.20
N VAL A 276 -0.93 -7.76 19.73
CA VAL A 276 -2.28 -7.71 19.16
C VAL A 276 -3.14 -6.87 20.09
N ALA A 277 -3.82 -5.85 19.55
CA ALA A 277 -4.71 -4.97 20.31
C ALA A 277 -6.01 -4.68 19.53
N GLU A 278 -7.00 -4.13 20.21
CA GLU A 278 -8.30 -3.79 19.63
C GLU A 278 -8.22 -2.68 18.58
N ASP A 279 -7.21 -1.82 18.67
CA ASP A 279 -6.95 -0.73 17.73
C ASP A 279 -5.46 -0.47 17.53
N GLU A 280 -5.15 0.34 16.52
CA GLU A 280 -3.77 0.65 16.11
C GLU A 280 -3.02 1.52 17.11
N GLU A 281 -3.70 2.47 17.78
CA GLU A 281 -3.07 3.39 18.72
C GLU A 281 -2.62 2.62 19.97
N THR A 282 -3.50 1.75 20.48
CA THR A 282 -3.20 0.84 21.59
C THR A 282 -2.07 -0.13 21.25
N ALA A 283 -2.09 -0.72 20.05
CA ALA A 283 -1.02 -1.61 19.60
C ALA A 283 0.34 -0.91 19.55
N ILE A 284 0.40 0.34 19.08
CA ILE A 284 1.63 1.14 19.03
C ILE A 284 2.10 1.50 20.44
N ALA A 285 1.21 2.02 21.29
CA ALA A 285 1.54 2.40 22.67
C ALA A 285 2.07 1.20 23.48
N ALA A 286 1.50 0.01 23.27
CA ALA A 286 1.97 -1.22 23.91
C ALA A 286 3.38 -1.64 23.47
N LEU A 287 3.80 -1.36 22.22
CA LEU A 287 5.18 -1.65 21.79
C LEU A 287 6.21 -0.85 22.59
N ASP A 288 5.91 0.40 22.92
CA ASP A 288 6.79 1.29 23.69
C ASP A 288 6.95 0.84 25.15
N LEU A 289 6.07 -0.03 25.64
CA LEU A 289 6.09 -0.58 26.99
C LEU A 289 6.87 -1.90 27.11
N ILE A 290 7.35 -2.46 26.00
CA ILE A 290 8.14 -3.70 26.01
C ILE A 290 9.61 -3.36 26.27
N GLU A 291 10.16 -3.89 27.36
CA GLU A 291 11.58 -3.73 27.69
C GLU A 291 12.38 -4.94 27.20
N VAL A 292 13.50 -4.69 26.50
CA VAL A 292 14.33 -5.75 25.92
C VAL A 292 15.80 -5.51 26.22
N ASP A 293 16.43 -6.50 26.87
CA ASP A 293 17.86 -6.51 27.13
C ASP A 293 18.57 -7.30 26.03
N TYR A 294 19.47 -6.63 25.30
CA TYR A 294 20.26 -7.24 24.24
C TYR A 294 21.72 -7.44 24.65
N GLU A 295 22.28 -8.57 24.25
CA GLU A 295 23.72 -8.72 24.05
C GLU A 295 24.00 -8.48 22.57
N VAL A 296 24.54 -7.30 22.25
CA VAL A 296 24.92 -6.94 20.88
C VAL A 296 26.14 -7.76 20.47
N LEU A 297 26.05 -8.41 19.32
CA LEU A 297 27.08 -9.28 18.78
C LEU A 297 27.79 -8.61 17.58
N PRO A 298 29.02 -9.04 17.24
CA PRO A 298 29.66 -8.63 16.00
C PRO A 298 28.77 -8.98 14.80
N HIS A 299 28.55 -8.02 13.90
CA HIS A 299 27.72 -8.17 12.71
C HIS A 299 28.58 -8.04 11.45
N ILE A 300 28.01 -8.41 10.33
CA ILE A 300 28.62 -8.34 9.00
C ILE A 300 27.80 -7.37 8.14
N MET A 301 28.47 -6.43 7.48
CA MET A 301 27.85 -5.41 6.63
C MET A 301 28.03 -5.67 5.15
N ASP A 302 29.00 -6.49 4.77
CA ASP A 302 29.27 -6.84 3.38
C ASP A 302 29.81 -8.25 3.18
N TRP A 303 29.94 -8.61 1.90
CA TRP A 303 30.39 -9.92 1.44
C TRP A 303 31.89 -10.22 1.72
N ASP A 304 32.74 -9.20 1.90
CA ASP A 304 34.17 -9.38 2.17
C ASP A 304 34.37 -9.72 3.65
N GLU A 305 33.68 -9.01 4.54
CA GLU A 305 33.59 -9.34 5.97
C GLU A 305 33.01 -10.74 6.19
N ALA A 306 31.98 -11.13 5.44
CA ALA A 306 31.36 -12.46 5.54
C ALA A 306 32.33 -13.61 5.23
N LYS A 307 33.28 -13.38 4.32
CA LYS A 307 34.24 -14.39 3.84
C LYS A 307 35.53 -14.42 4.66
N ALA A 308 35.78 -13.39 5.46
CA ALA A 308 36.99 -13.29 6.24
C ALA A 308 37.12 -14.49 7.22
N GLU A 309 38.36 -14.92 7.44
CA GLU A 309 38.64 -15.96 8.43
C GLU A 309 38.21 -15.46 9.82
N GLY A 310 37.44 -16.28 10.54
CA GLY A 310 36.90 -15.91 11.85
C GLY A 310 35.69 -14.97 11.83
N ALA A 311 35.09 -14.71 10.67
CA ALA A 311 33.85 -13.95 10.57
C ALA A 311 32.74 -14.53 11.49
N PRO A 312 31.92 -13.68 12.12
CA PRO A 312 30.89 -14.16 13.04
C PRO A 312 29.86 -15.01 12.30
N LEU A 313 29.55 -16.18 12.86
CA LEU A 313 28.54 -17.08 12.30
C LEU A 313 27.13 -16.56 12.59
N ILE A 314 26.52 -15.92 11.59
CA ILE A 314 25.16 -15.36 11.69
C ILE A 314 24.11 -16.48 11.71
N HIS A 315 24.23 -17.44 10.79
CA HIS A 315 23.32 -18.56 10.62
C HIS A 315 23.99 -19.87 11.04
N ASP A 316 23.44 -20.52 12.06
CA ASP A 316 24.04 -21.65 12.79
C ASP A 316 23.15 -22.91 12.82
N GLY A 317 22.06 -22.91 12.07
CA GLY A 317 21.16 -24.06 11.95
C GLY A 317 21.65 -25.14 10.98
N PRO A 318 21.05 -26.34 11.04
CA PRO A 318 21.38 -27.44 10.15
C PRO A 318 20.94 -27.14 8.71
N ILE A 319 21.71 -27.65 7.75
CA ILE A 319 21.39 -27.68 6.31
C ILE A 319 20.75 -29.03 5.99
#